data_AF-A0A6G8PWT4-F1
#
_entry.id   AF-A0A6G8PWT4-F1
#
_cell.length_a   1.000
_cell.length_b   1.000
_cell.length_c   1.000
_cell.angle_alpha   90.00
_cell.angle_beta   90.00
_cell.angle_gamma   90.00
#
_symmetry.space_group_name_H-M   'P 1'
#
loop_
_entity.id
_entity.type
_entity.pdbx_description
1 polymer ?
#
loop_
_entity_poly.entity_id
_entity_poly.type
_entity_poly.pdbx_seq_one_letter_code
_entity_poly.pdbx_strand_id
1 'polypeptide(L)'
;MALLRTVLIFVIVVILLHLGISYLNVDPNQNGLTSGVVGLAQLLEIPAQALLQALPLSPEQRGNVDTGGLYFVGFAAIGFYFILFLLLGVGRR
;
A
#
# COMPACT_ATOMS: atom_id res chain seq x y z
N MET A 1 13.31 13.46 12.00
CA MET A 1 11.87 13.13 12.14
C MET A 1 10.97 13.73 11.06
N ALA A 2 11.21 14.95 10.55
CA ALA A 2 10.40 15.49 9.44
C ALA A 2 10.56 14.66 8.15
N LEU A 3 11.80 14.34 7.78
CA LEU A 3 12.11 13.50 6.63
C LEU A 3 11.37 12.16 6.62
N LEU A 4 11.39 11.41 7.73
CA LEU A 4 10.72 10.11 7.83
C LEU A 4 9.20 10.23 7.63
N ARG A 5 8.57 11.28 8.18
CA ARG A 5 7.15 11.56 7.97
C ARG A 5 6.86 11.89 6.50
N THR A 6 7.71 12.68 5.85
CA THR A 6 7.61 12.97 4.42
C THR A 6 7.74 11.70 3.58
N VAL A 7 8.68 10.81 3.91
CA VAL A 7 8.85 9.52 3.23
C VAL A 7 7.60 8.65 3.39
N LEU A 8 7.01 8.57 4.58
CA LEU A 8 5.77 7.80 4.79
C LEU A 8 4.59 8.36 3.99
N ILE A 9 4.46 9.69 3.91
CA ILE A 9 3.45 10.31 3.04
C ILE A 9 3.71 9.94 1.58
N PHE A 10 4.97 10.03 1.13
CA PHE A 10 5.34 9.66 -0.23
C PHE A 10 5.01 8.20 -0.54
N VAL A 11 5.30 7.27 0.37
CA VAL A 11 4.93 5.85 0.25
C VAL A 11 3.43 5.67 0.08
N ILE A 12 2.62 6.33 0.91
CA ILE A 12 1.15 6.28 0.82
C ILE A 12 0.67 6.80 -0.54
N VAL A 13 1.25 7.91 -1.02
CA VAL A 13 0.90 8.49 -2.33
C VAL A 13 1.25 7.54 -3.48
N VAL A 14 2.41 6.88 -3.44
CA VAL A 14 2.81 5.91 -4.47
C VAL A 14 1.83 4.73 -4.54
N ILE A 15 1.42 4.20 -3.40
CA ILE A 15 0.42 3.11 -3.33
C ILE A 15 -0.93 3.60 -3.88
N LEU A 16 -1.37 4.80 -3.51
CA LEU A 16 -2.62 5.38 -4.05
C LEU A 16 -2.56 5.56 -5.57
N LEU A 17 -1.42 5.98 -6.12
CA LEU A 17 -1.24 6.09 -7.57
C LEU A 17 -1.31 4.72 -8.25
N HIS A 18 -0.72 3.68 -7.67
CA HIS A 18 -0.83 2.32 -8.17
C HIS A 18 -2.29 1.84 -8.20
N LEU A 19 -3.04 2.05 -7.13
CA LEU A 19 -4.49 1.78 -7.09
C LEU A 19 -5.25 2.57 -8.16
N GLY A 20 -4.89 3.84 -8.35
CA GLY A 20 -5.49 4.70 -9.38
C GLY A 20 -5.21 4.24 -10.81
N ILE A 21 -3.98 3.82 -11.11
CA ILE A 21 -3.59 3.24 -12.41
C ILE A 21 -4.43 2.00 -12.70
N SER A 22 -4.56 1.09 -11.72
CA SER A 22 -5.39 -0.10 -11.85
C SER A 22 -6.87 0.24 -12.04
N TYR A 23 -7.40 1.17 -11.24
CA TYR A 23 -8.80 1.58 -11.31
C TYR A 23 -9.18 2.20 -12.65
N LEU A 24 -8.29 3.00 -13.23
CA LEU A 24 -8.48 3.67 -14.52
C LEU A 24 -8.20 2.76 -15.73
N ASN A 25 -7.81 1.49 -15.51
CA ASN A 25 -7.36 0.55 -16.55
C ASN A 25 -6.22 1.13 -17.42
N VAL A 26 -5.32 1.91 -16.80
CA VAL A 26 -4.13 2.42 -17.48
C VAL A 26 -3.11 1.29 -17.61
N ASP A 27 -2.54 1.12 -18.80
CA ASP A 27 -1.48 0.13 -19.02
C ASP A 27 -0.26 0.46 -18.16
N PRO A 28 0.16 -0.44 -17.23
CA PRO A 28 1.36 -0.24 -16.42
C PRO A 28 2.61 0.03 -17.25
N ASN A 29 2.69 -0.53 -18.46
CA ASN A 29 3.84 -0.43 -19.34
C ASN A 29 3.74 0.73 -20.35
N GLN A 30 2.72 1.60 -20.21
CA GLN A 30 2.51 2.71 -21.13
C GLN A 30 3.74 3.61 -21.27
N ASN A 31 4.44 3.88 -20.16
CA ASN A 31 5.70 4.63 -20.16
C ASN A 31 6.55 4.34 -18.89
N GLY A 32 7.72 4.97 -18.82
CA GLY A 32 8.66 4.81 -17.70
C GLY A 32 8.11 5.30 -16.34
N LEU A 33 7.19 6.28 -16.34
CA LEU A 33 6.59 6.77 -15.11
C LEU A 33 5.55 5.79 -14.56
N THR A 34 4.63 5.30 -15.40
CA THR A 34 3.62 4.32 -14.97
C THR A 34 4.25 3.03 -14.49
N SER A 35 5.23 2.52 -15.25
CA SER A 35 5.93 1.28 -14.90
C SER A 35 6.76 1.43 -13.63
N GLY A 36 7.43 2.57 -13.46
CA GLY A 36 8.16 2.92 -12.23
C GLY A 36 7.24 3.01 -11.00
N VAL A 37 6.09 3.67 -11.12
CA VAL A 37 5.10 3.78 -10.02
C VAL A 37 4.56 2.41 -9.64
N VAL A 38 4.15 1.60 -10.62
CA VAL A 38 3.60 0.26 -10.36
C VAL A 38 4.65 -0.64 -9.71
N GLY A 39 5.87 -0.69 -10.24
CA GLY A 39 6.95 -1.49 -9.66
C GLY A 39 7.33 -1.06 -8.24
N LEU A 40 7.41 0.26 -8.00
CA LEU A 40 7.70 0.78 -6.66
C LEU A 40 6.57 0.49 -5.68
N ALA A 41 5.31 0.64 -6.08
CA ALA A 41 4.17 0.33 -5.22
C ALA A 41 4.12 -1.16 -4.86
N GLN A 42 4.34 -2.06 -5.82
CA GLN A 42 4.42 -3.50 -5.57
C GLN A 42 5.48 -3.84 -4.52
N LEU A 43 6.65 -3.20 -4.57
CA LEU A 43 7.69 -3.36 -3.54
C LEU A 43 7.23 -2.86 -2.16
N LEU A 44 6.58 -1.70 -2.12
CA LEU A 44 6.08 -1.09 -0.87
C LEU A 44 4.88 -1.86 -0.29
N GLU A 45 4.16 -2.64 -1.08
CA GLU A 45 3.02 -3.44 -0.65
C GLU A 45 3.42 -4.79 -0.01
N ILE A 46 4.66 -5.27 -0.22
CA ILE A 46 5.14 -6.56 0.30
C ILE A 46 4.90 -6.74 1.81
N PRO A 47 5.21 -5.77 2.69
CA PRO A 47 4.98 -5.94 4.12
C PRO A 47 3.51 -6.16 4.46
N ALA A 48 2.60 -5.51 3.74
CA ALA A 48 1.17 -5.69 3.92
C ALA A 48 0.71 -7.07 3.44
N GLN A 49 1.23 -7.56 2.31
CA GLN A 49 0.96 -8.91 1.83
C GLN A 49 1.39 -9.96 2.86
N ALA A 50 2.60 -9.83 3.41
CA ALA A 50 3.10 -10.72 4.45
C ALA A 50 2.22 -10.68 5.71
N LEU A 51 1.82 -9.48 6.15
CA LEU A 51 0.92 -9.33 7.29
C LEU A 51 -0.43 -10.01 7.03
N LEU A 52 -1.03 -9.79 5.86
CA LEU A 52 -2.32 -10.39 5.50
C LEU A 52 -2.25 -11.92 5.45
N GLN A 53 -1.14 -12.49 4.97
CA GLN A 53 -0.91 -13.94 4.96
C GLN A 53 -0.74 -14.51 6.37
N ALA A 54 -0.14 -13.75 7.28
CA ALA A 54 0.07 -14.17 8.67
C ALA A 54 -1.20 -14.10 9.54
N LEU A 55 -2.24 -13.36 9.12
CA LEU A 55 -3.48 -13.25 9.88
C LEU A 55 -4.28 -14.57 9.85
N PRO A 56 -4.76 -15.05 11.02
CA PRO A 56 -5.60 -16.24 11.11
C PRO A 56 -7.03 -15.93 10.66
N LEU A 57 -7.23 -15.77 9.35
CA LEU A 57 -8.54 -15.50 8.75
C LEU A 57 -9.34 -16.78 8.56
N SER A 58 -10.66 -16.70 8.73
CA SER A 58 -11.56 -17.79 8.33
C SER A 58 -11.52 -18.00 6.80
N PRO A 59 -11.94 -19.17 6.27
CA PRO A 59 -11.96 -19.42 4.83
C PRO A 59 -12.79 -18.38 4.05
N GLU A 60 -13.91 -17.94 4.62
CA GLU A 60 -14.77 -16.90 4.04
C GLU A 60 -14.06 -15.54 4.00
N GLN A 61 -13.36 -15.17 5.09
CA GLN A 61 -12.58 -13.94 5.14
C GLN A 61 -11.40 -13.97 4.16
N ARG A 62 -10.70 -15.11 4.06
CA ARG A 62 -9.62 -15.33 3.10
C ARG A 62 -10.13 -15.17 1.66
N GLY A 63 -11.27 -15.77 1.32
CA GLY A 63 -11.91 -15.63 0.02
C GLY A 63 -12.24 -14.17 -0.34
N ASN A 64 -12.73 -13.38 0.62
CA ASN A 64 -12.98 -11.95 0.41
C ASN A 64 -11.68 -11.16 0.15
N VAL A 65 -10.62 -11.45 0.90
CA VAL A 65 -9.30 -10.83 0.72
C VAL A 65 -8.71 -11.16 -0.66
N ASP A 66 -8.79 -12.42 -1.07
CA ASP A 66 -8.23 -12.89 -2.33
C ASP A 66 -9.01 -12.32 -3.53
N THR A 67 -10.35 -12.22 -3.41
CA THR A 67 -11.21 -11.60 -4.44
C THR A 67 -10.94 -10.10 -4.60
N GLY A 68 -10.67 -9.40 -3.49
CA GLY A 68 -10.28 -7.99 -3.49
C GLY A 68 -8.79 -7.73 -3.77
N GLY A 69 -8.02 -8.79 -4.03
CA GLY A 69 -6.55 -8.87 -4.08
C GLY A 69 -5.78 -7.55 -4.02
N LEU A 70 -5.69 -6.84 -5.16
CA LEU A 70 -4.92 -5.60 -5.28
C LEU A 70 -5.41 -4.48 -4.35
N TYR A 71 -6.72 -4.23 -4.30
CA TYR A 71 -7.27 -3.14 -3.48
C TYR A 71 -7.16 -3.47 -1.99
N PHE A 72 -7.39 -4.72 -1.61
CA PHE A 72 -7.27 -5.13 -0.21
C PHE A 72 -5.83 -4.97 0.30
N VAL A 73 -4.86 -5.43 -0.49
CA VAL A 73 -3.43 -5.28 -0.19
C VAL A 73 -3.05 -3.79 -0.13
N GLY A 74 -3.44 -3.00 -1.13
CA GLY A 74 -3.10 -1.57 -1.18
C GLY A 74 -3.68 -0.78 -0.01
N PHE A 75 -4.95 -0.98 0.35
CA PHE A 75 -5.53 -0.32 1.52
C PHE A 75 -4.93 -0.79 2.84
N ALA A 76 -4.60 -2.08 2.97
CA ALA A 76 -3.88 -2.59 4.14
C ALA A 76 -2.50 -1.94 4.28
N ALA A 77 -1.77 -1.80 3.18
CA ALA A 77 -0.48 -1.11 3.15
C ALA A 77 -0.61 0.36 3.55
N ILE A 78 -1.58 1.08 2.97
CA ILE A 78 -1.88 2.48 3.35
C ILE A 78 -2.15 2.60 4.84
N GLY A 79 -3.03 1.74 5.38
CA GLY A 79 -3.36 1.72 6.80
C GLY A 79 -2.14 1.48 7.68
N PHE A 80 -1.30 0.51 7.31
CA PHE A 80 -0.06 0.20 8.02
C PHE A 80 0.90 1.41 8.07
N TYR A 81 1.22 2.00 6.91
CA TYR A 81 2.13 3.15 6.86
C TYR A 81 1.54 4.40 7.52
N PHE A 82 0.22 4.58 7.47
CA PHE A 82 -0.46 5.67 8.15
C PHE A 82 -0.35 5.53 9.68
N ILE A 83 -0.49 4.32 10.22
CA ILE A 83 -0.27 4.06 11.66
C ILE A 83 1.17 4.43 12.06
N LEU A 84 2.18 4.01 11.28
CA LEU A 84 3.58 4.38 11.54
C LEU A 84 3.77 5.90 11.52
N PHE A 85 3.13 6.60 10.59
CA PHE A 85 3.17 8.06 10.51
C PHE A 85 2.60 8.72 11.76
N LEU A 86 1.46 8.21 12.27
CA LEU A 86 0.84 8.73 13.49
C LEU A 86 1.72 8.50 14.71
N LEU A 87 2.27 7.28 14.87
CA LEU A 87 3.14 6.93 16.00
C LEU A 87 4.37 7.83 16.08
N LEU A 88 4.95 8.22 14.94
CA LEU A 88 6.07 9.18 14.89
C LEU A 88 5.70 10.62 15.33
N GLY A 89 4.39 10.93 15.40
CA GLY A 89 3.87 12.20 15.90
C GLY A 89 3.53 12.19 17.40
N VAL A 90 3.35 11.03 18.01
CA VAL A 90 2.99 10.89 19.42
C VAL A 90 4.19 11.24 20.31
N GLY A 91 3.99 12.10 21.31
CA GLY A 91 5.02 12.46 22.31
C GLY A 91 5.90 13.67 22.00
N ARG A 92 5.62 14.43 20.93
CA ARG A 92 6.44 15.57 20.48
C ARG A 92 5.93 16.94 20.95
N ARG A 93 5.62 17.07 22.24
CA ARG A 93 5.42 18.37 22.89
C ARG A 93 6.69 18.82 23.58
#